data_AF-A0A3P8U2M0-F1
#
_entry.id   AF-A0A3P8U2M0-F1
#
_cell.length_a   1.000
_cell.length_b   1.000
_cell.length_c   1.000
_cell.angle_alpha   90.00
_cell.angle_beta   90.00
_cell.angle_gamma   90.00
#
_symmetry.space_group_name_H-M   'P 1'
#
loop_
_entity.id
_entity.type
_entity.pdbx_description
1 polymer ?
#
loop_
_entity_poly.entity_id
_entity_poly.type
_entity_poly.pdbx_seq_one_letter_code
_entity_poly.pdbx_strand_id
1 'polypeptide(L)'
;MLLALVLFAAGIVGNLALMCIVWHSFYLKSAWNCVLAGLAFWDFLVLFFCLPVVVFHELTLTRLLGDLSCRLVPYLEVTSLGVATFSLCALSIDRFHAATGPGPHQTPKVEPCQSILSKLAVIFVGSMVLAAPELLLWQLLQETASGSLMVDVCVREPSAELPESIYSLVLTYHEARMWWFFGCYLCMPLLFTLACDLVTRHVLAQRQQRLRSTVMALTLLYVACNLPESVCNITLAYVSVPVSAALPPLTLPALGLIGQFLLFVRCSATPVLLLCLCRSLGQAFMDCCCCCCEECLPDGNSSSSSAASTAATSTLSSPTSPSPSSLLPSGKEEAAKSVLTEVAAFNRAIDSPAAIGTPC
;
A
#
# COMPACT_ATOMS: atom_id res chain seq x y z
N MET A 1 -13.79 19.94 10.63
CA MET A 1 -13.27 20.80 9.54
C MET A 1 -11.75 20.73 9.40
N LEU A 2 -10.94 21.50 10.16
CA LEU A 2 -9.47 21.57 9.93
C LEU A 2 -8.78 20.19 9.87
N LEU A 3 -9.10 19.28 10.80
CA LEU A 3 -8.58 17.90 10.77
C LEU A 3 -8.90 17.18 9.45
N ALA A 4 -10.14 17.28 8.96
CA ALA A 4 -10.57 16.66 7.71
C ALA A 4 -9.82 17.23 6.50
N LEU A 5 -9.56 18.54 6.46
CA LEU A 5 -8.77 19.19 5.41
C LEU A 5 -7.30 18.71 5.42
N VAL A 6 -6.70 18.56 6.61
CA VAL A 6 -5.33 18.03 6.76
C VAL A 6 -5.25 16.57 6.31
N LEU A 7 -6.19 15.73 6.73
CA LEU A 7 -6.25 14.31 6.34
C LEU A 7 -6.51 14.13 4.84
N PHE A 8 -7.39 14.95 4.25
CA PHE A 8 -7.64 14.96 2.82
C PHE A 8 -6.38 15.39 2.04
N ALA A 9 -5.78 16.53 2.38
CA ALA A 9 -4.61 17.03 1.67
C ALA A 9 -3.40 16.09 1.77
N ALA A 10 -3.03 15.68 3.00
CA ALA A 10 -1.87 14.80 3.21
C ALA A 10 -2.10 13.39 2.63
N GLY A 11 -3.31 12.85 2.78
CA GLY A 11 -3.65 11.52 2.30
C GLY A 11 -3.82 11.43 0.77
N ILE A 12 -4.42 12.43 0.12
CA ILE A 12 -4.51 12.47 -1.35
C ILE A 12 -3.11 12.61 -1.96
N VAL A 13 -2.31 13.58 -1.50
CA VAL A 13 -0.94 13.78 -2.01
C VAL A 13 -0.06 12.55 -1.75
N GLY A 14 -0.07 12.01 -0.53
CA GLY A 14 0.76 10.87 -0.16
C GLY A 14 0.43 9.59 -0.92
N ASN A 15 -0.87 9.24 -1.05
CA ASN A 15 -1.27 8.01 -1.74
C ASN A 15 -1.07 8.12 -3.26
N LEU A 16 -1.41 9.28 -3.87
CA LEU A 16 -1.15 9.51 -5.29
C LEU A 16 0.35 9.45 -5.60
N ALA A 17 1.19 10.06 -4.76
CA ALA A 17 2.63 10.02 -4.94
C ALA A 17 3.19 8.58 -4.87
N LEU A 18 2.73 7.75 -3.93
CA LEU A 18 3.12 6.33 -3.87
C LEU A 18 2.70 5.56 -5.12
N MET A 19 1.48 5.78 -5.63
CA MET A 19 1.03 5.17 -6.88
C MET A 19 1.93 5.57 -8.05
N CYS A 20 2.24 6.87 -8.20
CA CYS A 20 3.11 7.38 -9.25
C CYS A 20 4.53 6.82 -9.17
N ILE A 21 5.14 6.75 -7.98
CA ILE A 21 6.50 6.21 -7.76
C ILE A 21 6.60 4.74 -8.20
N VAL A 22 5.63 3.92 -7.80
CA VAL A 22 5.61 2.48 -8.15
C VAL A 22 5.28 2.27 -9.64
N TRP A 23 4.41 3.11 -10.21
CA TRP A 23 4.07 3.05 -11.63
C TRP A 23 5.26 3.43 -12.52
N HIS A 24 5.93 4.54 -12.23
CA HIS A 24 7.02 5.08 -13.05
C HIS A 24 8.31 4.26 -12.93
N SER A 25 8.72 3.90 -11.71
CA SER A 25 9.99 3.19 -11.50
C SER A 25 9.87 1.71 -11.89
N PHE A 26 10.44 1.33 -13.04
CA PHE A 26 10.53 -0.05 -13.50
C PHE A 26 11.20 -0.97 -12.46
N TYR A 27 12.31 -0.51 -11.86
CA TYR A 27 13.03 -1.23 -10.81
C TYR A 27 12.21 -1.43 -9.51
N LEU A 28 11.14 -0.66 -9.30
CA LEU A 28 10.21 -0.86 -8.19
C LEU A 28 9.03 -1.80 -8.53
N LYS A 29 8.93 -2.42 -9.71
CA LYS A 29 7.87 -3.39 -10.05
C LYS A 29 8.05 -4.78 -9.39
N SER A 30 8.26 -4.79 -8.08
CA SER A 30 8.19 -5.98 -7.22
C SER A 30 6.78 -6.17 -6.66
N ALA A 31 6.36 -7.42 -6.45
CA ALA A 31 5.07 -7.77 -5.86
C ALA A 31 4.76 -6.97 -4.58
N TRP A 32 5.78 -6.77 -3.75
CA TRP A 32 5.76 -5.91 -2.57
C TRP A 32 5.20 -4.51 -2.84
N ASN A 33 5.81 -3.80 -3.80
CA ASN A 33 5.44 -2.42 -4.13
C ASN A 33 4.10 -2.37 -4.85
N CYS A 34 3.77 -3.38 -5.65
CA CYS A 34 2.45 -3.49 -6.29
C CYS A 34 1.32 -3.65 -5.26
N VAL A 35 1.54 -4.42 -4.18
CA VAL A 35 0.61 -4.48 -3.04
C VAL A 35 0.52 -3.14 -2.29
N LEU A 36 1.65 -2.44 -2.09
CA LEU A 36 1.63 -1.09 -1.48
C LEU A 36 0.90 -0.04 -2.36
N ALA A 37 1.08 -0.06 -3.67
CA ALA A 37 0.35 0.81 -4.60
C ALA A 37 -1.14 0.45 -4.65
N GLY A 38 -1.48 -0.84 -4.53
CA GLY A 38 -2.86 -1.29 -4.39
C GLY A 38 -3.51 -0.78 -3.10
N LEU A 39 -2.81 -0.84 -1.97
CA LEU A 39 -3.26 -0.26 -0.71
C LEU A 39 -3.45 1.26 -0.83
N ALA A 40 -2.49 1.96 -1.43
CA ALA A 40 -2.57 3.41 -1.65
C ALA A 40 -3.77 3.80 -2.55
N PHE A 41 -4.10 3.00 -3.55
CA PHE A 41 -5.30 3.19 -4.38
C PHE A 41 -6.59 3.10 -3.56
N TRP A 42 -6.73 2.10 -2.68
CA TRP A 42 -7.92 1.95 -1.84
C TRP A 42 -8.01 2.98 -0.70
N ASP A 43 -6.87 3.41 -0.15
CA ASP A 43 -6.81 4.53 0.80
C ASP A 43 -7.14 5.87 0.10
N PHE A 44 -6.69 6.08 -1.15
CA PHE A 44 -7.08 7.22 -2.00
C PHE A 44 -8.58 7.25 -2.28
N LEU A 45 -9.19 6.12 -2.67
CA LEU A 45 -10.62 6.05 -2.97
C LEU A 45 -11.50 6.46 -1.76
N VAL A 46 -11.17 5.98 -0.57
CA VAL A 46 -11.88 6.35 0.68
C VAL A 46 -11.69 7.84 1.00
N LEU A 47 -10.48 8.39 0.84
CA LEU A 47 -10.22 9.80 1.08
C LEU A 47 -10.85 10.73 0.02
N PHE A 48 -10.96 10.29 -1.23
CA PHE A 48 -11.52 11.11 -2.31
C PHE A 48 -13.06 11.07 -2.33
N PHE A 49 -13.68 9.91 -2.09
CA PHE A 49 -15.13 9.76 -2.16
C PHE A 49 -15.83 9.81 -0.79
N CYS A 50 -15.35 9.08 0.22
CA CYS A 50 -16.06 8.97 1.50
C CYS A 50 -15.89 10.24 2.36
N LEU A 51 -14.66 10.72 2.54
CA LEU A 51 -14.38 11.87 3.41
C LEU A 51 -15.17 13.14 3.03
N PRO A 52 -15.25 13.57 1.75
CA PRO A 52 -16.05 14.74 1.38
C PRO A 52 -17.56 14.54 1.56
N VAL A 53 -18.08 13.33 1.34
CA VAL A 53 -19.51 13.02 1.54
C VAL A 53 -19.87 13.07 3.03
N VAL A 54 -19.03 12.51 3.90
CA VAL A 54 -19.20 12.58 5.36
C VAL A 54 -19.12 14.03 5.84
N VAL A 55 -18.10 14.78 5.40
CA VAL A 55 -17.94 16.21 5.71
C VAL A 55 -19.14 17.05 5.25
N PHE A 56 -19.72 16.76 4.07
CA PHE A 56 -20.90 17.46 3.56
C PHE A 56 -22.16 17.12 4.37
N HIS A 57 -22.34 15.85 4.76
CA HIS A 57 -23.46 15.42 5.58
C HIS A 57 -23.45 16.09 6.96
N GLU A 58 -22.31 16.07 7.66
CA GLU A 58 -22.11 16.73 8.95
C GLU A 58 -22.31 18.27 8.91
N LEU A 59 -22.16 18.89 7.74
CA LEU A 59 -22.34 20.34 7.55
C LEU A 59 -23.75 20.75 7.12
N THR A 60 -24.50 19.88 6.44
CA THR A 60 -25.77 20.24 5.79
C THR A 60 -26.98 19.46 6.30
N LEU A 61 -26.77 18.36 7.03
CA LEU A 61 -27.79 17.38 7.43
C LEU A 61 -28.51 16.68 6.25
N THR A 62 -28.03 16.90 5.03
CA THR A 62 -28.50 16.27 3.77
C THR A 62 -27.41 15.38 3.19
N ARG A 63 -27.77 14.35 2.42
CA ARG A 63 -26.78 13.40 1.87
C ARG A 63 -26.48 13.65 0.40
N LEU A 64 -25.22 13.96 0.10
CA LEU A 64 -24.74 14.02 -1.28
C LEU A 64 -24.97 12.65 -1.95
N LEU A 65 -25.60 12.64 -3.13
CA LEU A 65 -26.07 11.44 -3.86
C LEU A 65 -27.12 10.55 -3.13
N GLY A 66 -27.69 10.96 -2.00
CA GLY A 66 -28.77 10.25 -1.31
C GLY A 66 -28.46 8.77 -1.01
N ASP A 67 -29.37 7.88 -1.39
CA ASP A 67 -29.29 6.43 -1.13
C ASP A 67 -28.05 5.76 -1.77
N LEU A 68 -27.57 6.27 -2.91
CA LEU A 68 -26.35 5.75 -3.54
C LEU A 68 -25.14 5.91 -2.62
N SER A 69 -24.98 7.06 -1.97
CA SER A 69 -23.88 7.23 -1.00
C SER A 69 -24.15 6.51 0.31
N CYS A 70 -25.42 6.29 0.67
CA CYS A 70 -25.80 5.56 1.87
C CYS A 70 -25.25 4.13 1.87
N ARG A 71 -25.32 3.45 0.71
CA ARG A 71 -24.76 2.11 0.49
C ARG A 71 -23.28 2.14 0.13
N LEU A 72 -22.86 3.07 -0.74
CA LEU A 72 -21.51 3.06 -1.32
C LEU A 72 -20.41 3.45 -0.31
N VAL A 73 -20.67 4.40 0.59
CA VAL A 73 -19.67 4.85 1.60
C VAL A 73 -19.24 3.69 2.51
N PRO A 74 -20.13 3.03 3.27
CA PRO A 74 -19.74 1.92 4.15
C PRO A 74 -19.18 0.72 3.37
N TYR A 75 -19.66 0.47 2.14
CA TYR A 75 -19.08 -0.55 1.27
C TYR A 75 -17.61 -0.27 0.90
N LEU A 76 -17.27 0.97 0.52
CA LEU A 76 -15.90 1.37 0.21
C LEU A 76 -15.00 1.34 1.47
N GLU A 77 -15.54 1.73 2.62
CA GLU A 77 -14.83 1.72 3.90
C GLU A 77 -14.48 0.29 4.35
N VAL A 78 -15.46 -0.64 4.33
CA VAL A 78 -15.24 -2.06 4.64
C VAL A 78 -14.38 -2.75 3.59
N THR A 79 -14.51 -2.39 2.30
CA THR A 79 -13.61 -2.89 1.23
C THR A 79 -12.16 -2.48 1.51
N SER A 80 -11.92 -1.19 1.79
CA SER A 80 -10.57 -0.67 2.08
C SER A 80 -9.96 -1.33 3.32
N LEU A 81 -10.77 -1.58 4.36
CA LEU A 81 -10.37 -2.35 5.54
C LEU A 81 -9.96 -3.80 5.22
N GLY A 82 -10.73 -4.48 4.36
CA GLY A 82 -10.40 -5.82 3.87
C GLY A 82 -9.11 -5.83 3.03
N VAL A 83 -8.93 -4.85 2.13
CA VAL A 83 -7.72 -4.73 1.32
C VAL A 83 -6.51 -4.49 2.20
N ALA A 84 -6.61 -3.60 3.20
CA ALA A 84 -5.56 -3.36 4.18
C ALA A 84 -5.24 -4.64 4.96
N THR A 85 -6.25 -5.37 5.44
CA THR A 85 -6.09 -6.67 6.13
C THR A 85 -5.28 -7.67 5.30
N PHE A 86 -5.75 -8.00 4.08
CA PHE A 86 -5.08 -9.00 3.25
C PHE A 86 -3.73 -8.52 2.71
N SER A 87 -3.56 -7.21 2.50
CA SER A 87 -2.26 -6.62 2.13
C SER A 87 -1.25 -6.78 3.26
N LEU A 88 -1.59 -6.46 4.52
CA LEU A 88 -0.69 -6.64 5.67
C LEU A 88 -0.26 -8.11 5.84
N CYS A 89 -1.16 -9.06 5.57
CA CYS A 89 -0.85 -10.49 5.59
C CYS A 89 0.06 -10.90 4.42
N ALA A 90 -0.20 -10.44 3.20
CA ALA A 90 0.67 -10.70 2.04
C ALA A 90 2.09 -10.11 2.23
N LEU A 91 2.18 -8.90 2.78
CA LEU A 91 3.45 -8.25 3.13
C LEU A 91 4.16 -9.01 4.28
N SER A 92 3.42 -9.54 5.26
CA SER A 92 3.99 -10.38 6.32
C SER A 92 4.63 -11.67 5.77
N ILE A 93 3.97 -12.34 4.80
CA ILE A 93 4.52 -13.52 4.10
C ILE A 93 5.79 -13.16 3.33
N ASP A 94 5.76 -12.07 2.56
CA ASP A 94 6.90 -11.64 1.74
C ASP A 94 8.14 -11.35 2.61
N ARG A 95 8.00 -10.59 3.71
CA ARG A 95 9.12 -10.35 4.64
C ARG A 95 9.63 -11.63 5.28
N PHE A 96 8.73 -12.54 5.67
CA PHE A 96 9.10 -13.82 6.25
C PHE A 96 9.91 -14.67 5.26
N HIS A 97 9.49 -14.77 4.00
CA HIS A 97 10.24 -15.47 2.95
C HIS A 97 11.58 -14.78 2.63
N ALA A 98 11.60 -13.45 2.53
CA ALA A 98 12.83 -12.69 2.28
C ALA A 98 13.87 -12.86 3.41
N ALA A 99 13.42 -12.99 4.67
CA ALA A 99 14.31 -13.23 5.81
C ALA A 99 14.76 -14.70 5.95
N THR A 100 13.87 -15.66 5.70
CA THR A 100 14.17 -17.10 5.85
C THR A 100 14.88 -17.72 4.64
N GLY A 101 14.81 -17.09 3.47
CA GLY A 101 15.31 -17.64 2.21
C GLY A 101 16.81 -17.98 2.13
N PRO A 102 17.24 -18.75 1.10
CA PRO A 102 18.56 -19.39 1.05
C PRO A 102 19.71 -18.45 0.62
N GLY A 103 20.02 -17.46 1.46
CA GLY A 103 21.24 -16.68 1.41
C GLY A 103 21.32 -15.61 0.30
N PRO A 104 22.41 -14.80 0.27
CA PRO A 104 22.48 -13.59 -0.56
C PRO A 104 22.63 -13.80 -2.08
N HIS A 105 22.83 -15.05 -2.53
CA HIS A 105 23.18 -15.37 -3.92
C HIS A 105 22.02 -15.91 -4.76
N GLN A 106 20.81 -16.05 -4.20
CA GLN A 106 19.63 -16.12 -5.05
C GLN A 106 19.29 -14.71 -5.53
N THR A 107 19.57 -14.43 -6.81
CA THR A 107 19.02 -13.25 -7.48
C THR A 107 17.51 -13.24 -7.28
N PRO A 108 16.88 -12.07 -7.01
CA PRO A 108 15.44 -12.00 -6.81
C PRO A 108 14.76 -12.50 -8.07
N LYS A 109 14.18 -13.71 -7.98
CA LYS A 109 13.54 -14.39 -9.10
C LYS A 109 12.34 -13.55 -9.49
N VAL A 110 12.45 -12.81 -10.60
CA VAL A 110 11.42 -11.86 -11.05
C VAL A 110 10.10 -12.62 -11.16
N GLU A 111 9.17 -12.33 -10.25
CA GLU A 111 7.87 -12.99 -10.30
C GLU A 111 7.18 -12.58 -11.60
N PRO A 112 6.66 -13.53 -12.39
CA PRO A 112 5.98 -13.19 -13.62
C PRO A 112 4.78 -12.30 -13.29
N CYS A 113 4.55 -11.25 -14.08
CA CYS A 113 3.53 -10.24 -13.79
C CYS A 113 2.14 -10.85 -13.50
N GLN A 114 1.79 -11.96 -14.17
CA GLN A 114 0.58 -12.75 -13.91
C GLN A 114 0.44 -13.25 -12.45
N SER A 115 1.54 -13.60 -11.77
CA SER A 115 1.57 -13.99 -10.34
C SER A 115 1.32 -12.80 -9.42
N ILE A 116 1.83 -11.62 -9.79
CA ILE A 116 1.61 -10.38 -9.03
C ILE A 116 0.14 -9.94 -9.19
N LEU A 117 -0.37 -9.99 -10.42
CA LEU A 117 -1.76 -9.68 -10.74
C LEU A 117 -2.74 -10.67 -10.09
N SER A 118 -2.44 -11.96 -10.01
CA SER A 118 -3.31 -12.92 -9.34
C SER A 118 -3.35 -12.72 -7.83
N LYS A 119 -2.21 -12.43 -7.18
CA LYS A 119 -2.16 -12.02 -5.76
C LYS A 119 -3.01 -10.77 -5.50
N LEU A 120 -2.86 -9.74 -6.33
CA LEU A 120 -3.67 -8.51 -6.24
C LEU A 120 -5.16 -8.76 -6.47
N ALA A 121 -5.51 -9.58 -7.46
CA ALA A 121 -6.90 -9.93 -7.75
C ALA A 121 -7.54 -10.69 -6.57
N VAL A 122 -6.82 -11.62 -5.93
CA VAL A 122 -7.30 -12.31 -4.72
C VAL A 122 -7.54 -11.33 -3.56
N ILE A 123 -6.62 -10.38 -3.33
CA ILE A 123 -6.77 -9.34 -2.30
C ILE A 123 -8.00 -8.45 -2.59
N PHE A 124 -8.11 -7.91 -3.81
CA PHE A 124 -9.16 -6.96 -4.18
C PHE A 124 -10.54 -7.62 -4.28
N VAL A 125 -10.67 -8.70 -5.05
CA VAL A 125 -11.95 -9.40 -5.23
C VAL A 125 -12.39 -10.05 -3.92
N GLY A 126 -11.46 -10.61 -3.13
CA GLY A 126 -11.77 -11.14 -1.80
C GLY A 126 -12.36 -10.08 -0.88
N SER A 127 -11.76 -8.88 -0.84
CA SER A 127 -12.26 -7.77 -0.02
C SER A 127 -13.63 -7.27 -0.49
N MET A 128 -13.82 -7.08 -1.80
CA MET A 128 -15.09 -6.65 -2.39
C MET A 128 -16.22 -7.65 -2.10
N VAL A 129 -15.96 -8.95 -2.21
CA VAL A 129 -16.95 -10.01 -1.91
C VAL A 129 -17.31 -10.04 -0.42
N LEU A 130 -16.35 -9.81 0.48
CA LEU A 130 -16.60 -9.75 1.92
C LEU A 130 -17.27 -8.45 2.40
N ALA A 131 -17.13 -7.37 1.63
CA ALA A 131 -17.85 -6.11 1.85
C ALA A 131 -19.25 -6.09 1.22
N ALA A 132 -19.54 -6.94 0.23
CA ALA A 132 -20.79 -6.94 -0.54
C ALA A 132 -22.08 -6.94 0.30
N PRO A 133 -22.18 -7.60 1.48
CA PRO A 133 -23.37 -7.52 2.33
C PRO A 133 -23.72 -6.09 2.81
N GLU A 134 -22.74 -5.18 2.92
CA GLU A 134 -23.00 -3.77 3.29
C GLU A 134 -23.96 -3.10 2.30
N LEU A 135 -23.88 -3.40 1.00
CA LEU A 135 -24.74 -2.79 -0.03
C LEU A 135 -26.24 -3.14 0.12
N LEU A 136 -26.54 -4.18 0.91
CA LEU A 136 -27.88 -4.68 1.19
C LEU A 136 -28.36 -4.37 2.63
N LEU A 137 -27.46 -3.91 3.49
CA LEU A 137 -27.67 -3.69 4.93
C LEU A 137 -27.88 -2.21 5.30
N TRP A 138 -27.56 -1.28 4.39
CA TRP A 138 -27.77 0.16 4.60
C TRP A 138 -28.90 0.68 3.73
N GLN A 139 -29.77 1.49 4.32
CA GLN A 139 -30.88 2.16 3.64
C GLN A 139 -30.98 3.63 4.06
N LEU A 140 -31.35 4.49 3.10
CA LEU A 140 -31.70 5.87 3.40
C LEU A 140 -33.13 5.96 3.98
N LEU A 141 -33.25 6.45 5.22
CA LEU A 141 -34.50 6.83 5.84
C LEU A 141 -34.52 8.36 6.02
N GLN A 142 -35.65 9.01 5.73
CA GLN A 142 -35.77 10.45 5.86
C GLN A 142 -36.64 10.78 7.09
N GLU A 143 -36.02 11.32 8.13
CA GLU A 143 -36.70 11.67 9.38
C GLU A 143 -37.05 13.16 9.44
N THR A 144 -38.24 13.48 9.96
CA THR A 144 -38.66 14.87 10.22
C THR A 144 -38.08 15.34 11.56
N ALA A 145 -36.97 16.08 11.53
CA ALA A 145 -36.45 16.75 12.71
C ALA A 145 -37.42 17.87 13.17
N SER A 146 -37.42 18.11 14.49
CA SER A 146 -38.36 18.97 15.22
C SER A 146 -38.58 20.36 14.60
N GLY A 147 -39.60 20.49 13.74
CA GLY A 147 -39.93 21.75 13.05
C GLY A 147 -39.73 21.72 11.54
N SER A 148 -40.18 20.67 10.85
CA SER A 148 -40.24 20.54 9.37
C SER A 148 -38.92 20.44 8.59
N LEU A 149 -37.78 20.28 9.25
CA LEU A 149 -36.52 19.97 8.56
C LEU A 149 -36.46 18.46 8.30
N MET A 150 -36.40 18.06 7.02
CA MET A 150 -36.08 16.68 6.63
C MET A 150 -34.59 16.44 6.82
N VAL A 151 -34.22 15.34 7.48
CA VAL A 151 -32.83 14.90 7.68
C VAL A 151 -32.64 13.52 7.07
N ASP A 152 -31.58 13.36 6.28
CA ASP A 152 -31.27 12.14 5.53
C ASP A 152 -30.45 11.17 6.39
N VAL A 153 -31.11 10.27 7.12
CA VAL A 153 -30.46 9.31 8.04
C VAL A 153 -30.14 8.00 7.29
N CYS A 154 -28.92 7.47 7.48
CA CYS A 154 -28.59 6.11 7.02
C CYS A 154 -28.79 5.12 8.15
N VAL A 155 -29.80 4.27 8.01
CA VAL A 155 -30.14 3.24 8.98
C VAL A 155 -29.54 1.90 8.52
N ARG A 156 -29.08 1.10 9.47
CA ARG A 156 -28.46 -0.21 9.25
C ARG A 156 -29.49 -1.33 9.41
N GLU A 157 -30.47 -1.35 8.53
CA GLU A 157 -31.55 -2.33 8.51
C GLU A 157 -31.64 -3.01 7.12
N PRO A 158 -31.89 -4.33 7.06
CA PRO A 158 -32.08 -5.04 5.79
C PRO A 158 -33.44 -4.70 5.19
N SER A 159 -33.49 -4.38 3.89
CA SER A 159 -34.77 -4.07 3.23
C SER A 159 -35.72 -5.26 3.25
N ALA A 160 -36.96 -5.02 3.68
CA ALA A 160 -38.06 -5.99 3.64
C ALA A 160 -38.47 -6.38 2.20
N GLU A 161 -37.94 -5.70 1.18
CA GLU A 161 -38.14 -6.04 -0.25
C GLU A 161 -37.18 -7.12 -0.77
N LEU A 162 -36.21 -7.59 0.03
CA LEU A 162 -35.29 -8.65 -0.38
C LEU A 162 -35.98 -10.03 -0.40
N PRO A 163 -35.61 -10.92 -1.33
CA PRO A 163 -35.99 -12.33 -1.26
C PRO A 163 -35.54 -12.98 0.06
N GLU A 164 -36.40 -13.80 0.66
CA GLU A 164 -36.21 -14.49 1.95
C GLU A 164 -34.81 -15.08 2.17
N SER A 165 -34.25 -15.72 1.15
CA SER A 165 -32.90 -16.33 1.21
C SER A 165 -31.77 -15.31 1.33
N ILE A 166 -31.94 -14.12 0.75
CA ILE A 166 -30.98 -13.01 0.84
C ILE A 166 -31.21 -12.25 2.14
N TYR A 167 -32.46 -12.03 2.54
CA TYR A 167 -32.81 -11.41 3.83
C TYR A 167 -32.23 -12.20 5.01
N SER A 168 -32.40 -13.52 5.03
CA SER A 168 -31.82 -14.43 6.02
C SER A 168 -30.27 -14.35 6.05
N LEU A 169 -29.63 -14.25 4.89
CA LEU A 169 -28.17 -14.11 4.78
C LEU A 169 -27.68 -12.74 5.32
N VAL A 170 -28.37 -11.65 5.01
CA VAL A 170 -28.02 -10.30 5.49
C VAL A 170 -28.27 -10.16 6.99
N LEU A 171 -29.34 -10.76 7.51
CA LEU A 171 -29.59 -10.84 8.97
C LEU A 171 -28.51 -11.67 9.67
N THR A 172 -28.12 -12.81 9.10
CA THR A 172 -26.99 -13.62 9.63
C THR A 172 -25.68 -12.82 9.60
N TYR A 173 -25.44 -12.04 8.55
CA TYR A 173 -24.29 -11.13 8.47
C TYR A 173 -24.36 -10.02 9.53
N HIS A 174 -25.54 -9.42 9.79
CA HIS A 174 -25.71 -8.39 10.80
C HIS A 174 -25.27 -8.87 12.19
N GLU A 175 -25.80 -10.01 12.64
CA GLU A 175 -25.44 -10.60 13.95
C GLU A 175 -23.97 -11.04 14.00
N ALA A 176 -23.44 -11.57 12.89
CA ALA A 176 -22.04 -11.97 12.79
C ALA A 176 -21.07 -10.77 12.64
N ARG A 177 -21.53 -9.58 12.25
CA ARG A 177 -20.69 -8.45 11.80
C ARG A 177 -19.64 -8.06 12.82
N MET A 178 -20.01 -7.94 14.10
CA MET A 178 -19.07 -7.55 15.16
C MET A 178 -17.96 -8.59 15.36
N TRP A 179 -18.32 -9.88 15.35
CA TRP A 179 -17.37 -10.98 15.42
C TRP A 179 -16.49 -11.09 14.18
N TRP A 180 -17.06 -10.86 13.01
CA TRP A 180 -16.33 -10.83 11.74
C TRP A 180 -15.30 -9.69 11.72
N PHE A 181 -15.70 -8.49 12.12
CA PHE A 181 -14.82 -7.32 12.16
C PHE A 181 -13.69 -7.51 13.17
N PHE A 182 -13.99 -7.99 14.38
CA PHE A 182 -12.98 -8.29 15.40
C PHE A 182 -12.06 -9.46 14.98
N GLY A 183 -12.61 -10.59 14.54
CA GLY A 183 -11.83 -11.77 14.20
C GLY A 183 -11.02 -11.62 12.91
N CYS A 184 -11.70 -11.28 11.81
CA CYS A 184 -11.10 -11.24 10.47
C CYS A 184 -10.35 -9.94 10.18
N TYR A 185 -10.86 -8.78 10.60
CA TYR A 185 -10.20 -7.50 10.29
C TYR A 185 -9.26 -7.00 11.40
N LEU A 186 -9.44 -7.35 12.68
CA LEU A 186 -8.52 -6.94 13.75
C LEU A 186 -7.53 -8.04 14.17
N CYS A 187 -8.03 -9.20 14.63
CA CYS A 187 -7.19 -10.26 15.19
C CYS A 187 -6.32 -10.95 14.14
N MET A 188 -6.87 -11.30 12.98
CA MET A 188 -6.14 -12.02 11.93
C MET A 188 -4.87 -11.28 11.45
N PRO A 189 -4.91 -10.01 10.98
CA PRO A 189 -3.69 -9.32 10.55
C PRO A 189 -2.71 -9.03 11.70
N LEU A 190 -3.22 -8.76 12.91
CA LEU A 190 -2.37 -8.56 14.10
C LEU A 190 -1.59 -9.82 14.47
N LEU A 191 -2.28 -10.94 14.70
CA LEU A 191 -1.66 -12.20 15.11
C LEU A 191 -0.75 -12.76 14.00
N PHE A 192 -1.15 -12.63 12.74
CA PHE A 192 -0.35 -13.07 11.60
C PHE A 192 0.93 -12.24 11.43
N THR A 193 0.84 -10.90 11.51
CA THR A 193 2.03 -10.03 11.48
C THR A 193 2.96 -10.34 12.67
N LEU A 194 2.42 -10.49 13.88
CA LEU A 194 3.20 -10.82 15.08
C LEU A 194 3.93 -12.17 14.93
N ALA A 195 3.26 -13.21 14.44
CA ALA A 195 3.88 -14.52 14.22
C ALA A 195 5.01 -14.44 13.19
N CYS A 196 4.75 -13.87 12.01
CA CYS A 196 5.76 -13.70 10.96
C CYS A 196 6.95 -12.85 11.43
N ASP A 197 6.71 -11.75 12.16
CA ASP A 197 7.74 -10.84 12.62
C ASP A 197 8.58 -11.43 13.77
N LEU A 198 7.98 -12.19 14.70
CA LEU A 198 8.71 -12.88 15.76
C LEU A 198 9.65 -13.95 15.21
N VAL A 199 9.20 -14.79 14.28
CA VAL A 199 10.07 -15.79 13.64
C VAL A 199 11.14 -15.12 12.77
N THR A 200 10.78 -14.06 12.04
CA THR A 200 11.72 -13.23 11.27
C THR A 200 12.81 -12.64 12.17
N ARG A 201 12.45 -12.07 13.33
CA ARG A 201 13.42 -11.57 14.32
C ARG A 201 14.32 -12.68 14.87
N HIS A 202 13.78 -13.88 15.13
CA HIS A 202 14.58 -15.01 15.62
C HIS A 202 15.65 -15.42 14.60
N VAL A 203 15.27 -15.58 13.32
CA VAL A 203 16.20 -15.94 12.23
C VAL A 203 17.21 -14.82 11.96
N LEU A 204 16.79 -13.56 11.98
CA LEU A 204 17.70 -12.41 11.84
C LEU A 204 18.68 -12.31 13.01
N ALA A 205 18.24 -12.57 14.24
CA ALA A 205 19.10 -12.59 15.42
C ALA A 205 20.17 -13.70 15.36
N GLN A 206 19.81 -14.90 14.89
CA GLN A 206 20.77 -15.97 14.60
C GLN A 206 21.81 -15.54 13.55
N ARG A 207 21.38 -14.75 12.54
CA ARG A 207 22.25 -14.15 11.51
C ARG A 207 22.95 -12.86 11.96
N GLN A 208 22.86 -12.48 13.24
CA GLN A 208 23.38 -11.22 13.83
C GLN A 208 22.90 -9.92 13.14
N GLN A 209 21.79 -9.98 12.39
CA GLN A 209 21.20 -8.85 11.68
C GLN A 209 20.01 -8.27 12.47
N ARG A 210 19.77 -6.96 12.35
CA ARG A 210 18.64 -6.28 12.98
C ARG A 210 17.94 -5.34 11.99
N LEU A 211 16.83 -5.80 11.42
CA LEU A 211 16.01 -5.02 10.50
C LEU A 211 14.89 -4.28 11.25
N ARG A 212 14.49 -3.09 10.78
CA ARG A 212 13.24 -2.44 11.19
C ARG A 212 12.09 -2.98 10.33
N SER A 213 11.08 -3.54 10.96
CA SER A 213 9.93 -4.13 10.25
C SER A 213 8.89 -3.07 9.90
N THR A 214 8.87 -2.64 8.64
CA THR A 214 7.84 -1.70 8.15
C THR A 214 6.44 -2.28 8.26
N VAL A 215 6.26 -3.60 8.08
CA VAL A 215 4.95 -4.26 8.24
C VAL A 215 4.46 -4.14 9.68
N MET A 216 5.33 -4.37 10.67
CA MET A 216 4.97 -4.19 12.07
C MET A 216 4.51 -2.75 12.35
N ALA A 217 5.15 -1.74 11.77
CA ALA A 217 4.72 -0.35 11.91
C ALA A 217 3.35 -0.09 11.24
N LEU A 218 3.12 -0.63 10.04
CA LEU A 218 1.83 -0.52 9.34
C LEU A 218 0.70 -1.23 10.10
N THR A 219 0.95 -2.44 10.60
CA THR A 219 -0.02 -3.21 11.41
C THR A 219 -0.30 -2.51 12.74
N LEU A 220 0.70 -1.88 13.38
CA LEU A 220 0.49 -1.08 14.60
C LEU A 220 -0.37 0.17 14.33
N LEU A 221 -0.13 0.90 13.24
CA LEU A 221 -0.98 2.01 12.80
C LEU A 221 -2.41 1.53 12.52
N TYR A 222 -2.55 0.47 11.73
CA TYR A 222 -3.82 -0.15 11.38
C TYR A 222 -4.62 -0.57 12.63
N VAL A 223 -3.99 -1.24 13.60
CA VAL A 223 -4.65 -1.65 14.85
C VAL A 223 -4.99 -0.44 15.72
N ALA A 224 -4.11 0.56 15.82
CA ALA A 224 -4.39 1.78 16.59
C ALA A 224 -5.62 2.55 16.09
N CYS A 225 -5.87 2.54 14.78
CA CYS A 225 -7.06 3.17 14.20
C CYS A 225 -8.33 2.32 14.35
N ASN A 226 -8.26 0.99 14.21
CA ASN A 226 -9.45 0.11 14.24
C ASN A 226 -9.84 -0.41 15.63
N LEU A 227 -8.92 -0.41 16.60
CA LEU A 227 -9.16 -0.90 17.95
C LEU A 227 -10.24 -0.10 18.71
N PRO A 228 -10.31 1.24 18.65
CA PRO A 228 -11.35 1.99 19.37
C PRO A 228 -12.76 1.62 18.93
N GLU A 229 -13.04 1.61 17.62
CA GLU A 229 -14.34 1.19 17.10
C GLU A 229 -14.68 -0.25 17.51
N SER A 230 -13.73 -1.17 17.40
CA SER A 230 -13.89 -2.58 17.78
C SER A 230 -14.25 -2.73 19.27
N VAL A 231 -13.52 -2.04 20.16
CA VAL A 231 -13.78 -2.06 21.61
C VAL A 231 -15.13 -1.42 21.94
N CYS A 232 -15.48 -0.32 21.28
CA CYS A 232 -16.75 0.37 21.51
C CYS A 232 -17.96 -0.47 21.08
N ASN A 233 -17.93 -1.07 19.88
CA ASN A 233 -19.00 -1.95 19.40
C ASN A 233 -19.20 -3.16 20.33
N ILE A 234 -18.12 -3.82 20.75
CA ILE A 234 -18.17 -4.94 21.70
C ILE A 234 -18.72 -4.47 23.06
N THR A 235 -18.25 -3.33 23.58
CA THR A 235 -18.71 -2.81 24.88
C THR A 235 -20.20 -2.47 24.86
N LEU A 236 -20.71 -1.88 23.76
CA LEU A 236 -22.13 -1.56 23.62
C LEU A 236 -23.02 -2.80 23.50
N ALA A 237 -22.55 -3.87 22.84
CA ALA A 237 -23.26 -5.13 22.76
C ALA A 237 -23.37 -5.84 24.13
N TYR A 238 -22.28 -5.85 24.91
CA TYR A 238 -22.20 -6.61 26.16
C TYR A 238 -22.62 -5.85 27.42
N VAL A 239 -22.57 -4.51 27.45
CA VAL A 239 -22.99 -3.70 28.61
C VAL A 239 -24.47 -3.27 28.44
N SER A 240 -25.29 -4.21 28.00
CA SER A 240 -26.73 -4.04 27.80
C SER A 240 -27.48 -4.10 29.14
N VAL A 241 -27.96 -2.93 29.59
CA VAL A 241 -29.26 -2.66 30.26
C VAL A 241 -29.23 -1.28 30.96
N PRO A 242 -28.23 -0.93 31.82
CA PRO A 242 -28.26 0.37 32.53
C PRO A 242 -27.60 1.51 31.74
N VAL A 243 -26.55 1.21 30.97
CA VAL A 243 -25.63 2.24 30.46
C VAL A 243 -26.20 2.99 29.25
N SER A 244 -26.94 2.33 28.37
CA SER A 244 -27.60 2.97 27.22
C SER A 244 -28.67 4.00 27.61
N ALA A 245 -29.17 3.96 28.85
CA ALA A 245 -30.08 4.96 29.43
C ALA A 245 -29.36 6.05 30.27
N ALA A 246 -28.08 5.84 30.60
CA ALA A 246 -27.25 6.79 31.35
C ALA A 246 -26.30 7.60 30.45
N LEU A 247 -25.98 7.08 29.25
CA LEU A 247 -25.25 7.79 28.22
C LEU A 247 -26.13 8.88 27.58
N PRO A 248 -25.63 10.12 27.41
CA PRO A 248 -26.35 11.13 26.64
C PRO A 248 -26.59 10.66 25.19
N PRO A 249 -27.74 10.97 24.57
CA PRO A 249 -28.08 10.50 23.21
C PRO A 249 -27.09 10.95 22.13
N LEU A 250 -26.30 11.99 22.41
CA LEU A 250 -25.25 12.50 21.53
C LEU A 250 -23.98 11.63 21.50
N THR A 251 -23.78 10.73 22.47
CA THR A 251 -22.53 9.96 22.58
C THR A 251 -22.42 8.81 21.58
N LEU A 252 -23.51 8.14 21.21
CA LEU A 252 -23.48 7.05 20.23
C LEU A 252 -23.13 7.54 18.81
N PRO A 253 -23.75 8.61 18.26
CA PRO A 253 -23.35 9.17 16.97
C PRO A 253 -21.89 9.66 16.96
N ALA A 254 -21.47 10.37 18.02
CA ALA A 254 -20.10 10.86 18.15
C ALA A 254 -19.06 9.72 18.15
N LEU A 255 -19.40 8.55 18.69
CA LEU A 255 -18.50 7.39 18.75
C LEU A 255 -18.32 6.72 17.39
N GLY A 256 -19.40 6.61 16.59
CA GLY A 256 -19.33 6.19 15.19
C GLY A 256 -18.51 7.16 14.33
N LEU A 257 -18.75 8.46 14.51
CA LEU A 257 -18.00 9.53 13.83
C LEU A 257 -16.48 9.48 14.16
N ILE A 258 -16.12 9.18 15.42
CA ILE A 258 -14.72 8.96 15.83
C ILE A 258 -14.11 7.75 15.09
N GLY A 259 -14.82 6.62 14.99
CA GLY A 259 -14.36 5.46 14.22
C GLY A 259 -14.10 5.79 12.75
N GLN A 260 -15.04 6.48 12.11
CA GLN A 260 -14.93 6.90 10.71
C GLN A 260 -13.76 7.90 10.49
N PHE A 261 -13.54 8.84 11.41
CA PHE A 261 -12.35 9.70 11.37
C PHE A 261 -11.04 8.93 11.60
N LEU A 262 -11.02 7.89 12.44
CA LEU A 262 -9.84 7.04 12.62
C LEU A 262 -9.52 6.24 11.35
N LEU A 263 -10.51 5.82 10.56
CA LEU A 263 -10.30 5.25 9.24
C LEU A 263 -9.64 6.26 8.27
N PHE A 264 -10.08 7.52 8.28
CA PHE A 264 -9.42 8.57 7.48
C PHE A 264 -7.99 8.89 7.98
N VAL A 265 -7.75 8.86 9.30
CA VAL A 265 -6.40 8.94 9.89
C VAL A 265 -5.53 7.80 9.37
N ARG A 266 -6.04 6.55 9.35
CA ARG A 266 -5.34 5.40 8.78
C ARG A 266 -4.95 5.67 7.32
N CYS A 267 -5.92 6.00 6.47
CA CYS A 267 -5.71 6.22 5.04
C CYS A 267 -4.71 7.34 4.73
N SER A 268 -4.70 8.40 5.55
CA SER A 268 -3.75 9.51 5.41
C SER A 268 -2.36 9.20 6.00
N ALA A 269 -2.26 8.34 7.01
CA ALA A 269 -1.01 8.01 7.68
C ALA A 269 -0.26 6.85 7.01
N THR A 270 -0.95 5.92 6.33
CA THR A 270 -0.33 4.85 5.51
C THR A 270 0.81 5.38 4.62
N PRO A 271 0.59 6.39 3.72
CA PRO A 271 1.65 6.84 2.83
C PRO A 271 2.78 7.56 3.54
N VAL A 272 2.48 8.39 4.54
CA VAL A 272 3.49 9.12 5.33
C VAL A 272 4.42 8.15 6.05
N LEU A 273 3.85 7.09 6.66
CA LEU A 273 4.62 6.05 7.34
C LEU A 273 5.51 5.25 6.37
N LEU A 274 5.01 4.96 5.16
CA LEU A 274 5.79 4.31 4.10
C LEU A 274 6.95 5.17 3.62
N LEU A 275 6.72 6.46 3.32
CA LEU A 275 7.76 7.39 2.87
C LEU A 275 8.85 7.59 3.94
N CYS A 276 8.46 7.67 5.22
CA CYS A 276 9.41 7.83 6.34
C CYS A 276 10.22 6.56 6.66
N LEU A 277 9.68 5.35 6.44
CA LEU A 277 10.35 4.09 6.80
C LEU A 277 11.07 3.41 5.63
N CYS A 278 10.52 3.48 4.42
CA CYS A 278 11.10 2.89 3.22
C CYS A 278 11.96 3.93 2.48
N ARG A 279 13.25 3.98 2.79
CA ARG A 279 14.22 4.91 2.16
C ARG A 279 14.15 4.96 0.63
N SER A 280 13.90 3.84 -0.04
CA SER A 280 13.75 3.79 -1.51
C SER A 280 12.50 4.51 -2.03
N LEU A 281 11.39 4.49 -1.28
CA LEU A 281 10.16 5.23 -1.62
C LEU A 281 10.31 6.71 -1.24
N GLY A 282 10.85 7.00 -0.05
CA GLY A 282 11.12 8.37 0.40
C GLY A 282 12.13 9.11 -0.49
N GLN A 283 13.17 8.42 -0.99
CA GLN A 283 14.12 9.02 -1.93
C GLN A 283 13.48 9.25 -3.30
N ALA A 284 12.80 8.26 -3.89
CA ALA A 284 12.11 8.44 -5.17
C ALA A 284 11.00 9.52 -5.11
N PHE A 285 10.40 9.74 -3.94
CA PHE A 285 9.51 10.88 -3.68
C PHE A 285 10.26 12.21 -3.71
N MET A 286 11.39 12.33 -2.99
CA MET A 286 12.22 13.53 -3.01
C MET A 286 12.73 13.83 -4.42
N ASP A 287 13.24 12.85 -5.14
CA ASP A 287 13.73 13.00 -6.52
C ASP A 287 12.62 13.55 -7.43
N CYS A 288 11.40 12.98 -7.34
CA CYS A 288 10.23 13.43 -8.09
C CYS A 288 9.80 14.86 -7.70
N CYS A 289 9.76 15.19 -6.41
CA CYS A 289 9.40 16.53 -5.94
C CYS A 289 10.46 17.58 -6.28
N CYS A 290 11.75 17.21 -6.32
CA CYS A 290 12.83 18.11 -6.74
C CYS A 290 12.71 18.43 -8.23
N CYS A 291 12.54 17.45 -9.12
CA CYS A 291 12.33 17.71 -10.56
C CYS A 291 11.13 18.65 -10.79
N CYS A 292 9.98 18.36 -10.17
CA CYS A 292 8.78 19.22 -10.29
C CYS A 292 9.00 20.65 -9.75
N CYS A 293 9.90 20.87 -8.79
CA CYS A 293 10.23 22.20 -8.29
C CYS A 293 11.25 22.93 -9.18
N GLU A 294 12.21 22.21 -9.77
CA GLU A 294 13.26 22.80 -10.61
C GLU A 294 12.72 23.17 -12.00
N GLU A 295 11.85 22.34 -12.59
CA GLU A 295 11.11 22.67 -13.82
C GLU A 295 10.02 23.76 -13.61
N CYS A 296 9.76 24.17 -12.36
CA CYS A 296 8.88 25.32 -12.04
C CYS A 296 9.61 26.66 -11.97
N LEU A 297 10.95 26.71 -12.09
CA LEU A 297 11.63 27.95 -12.43
C LEU A 297 11.62 28.11 -13.96
N PRO A 298 11.00 29.17 -14.53
CA PRO A 298 11.26 29.52 -15.91
C PRO A 298 12.70 30.02 -16.06
N ASP A 299 13.42 29.53 -17.06
CA ASP A 299 14.74 30.05 -17.45
C ASP A 299 14.64 31.52 -17.88
N GLY A 300 14.76 32.43 -16.91
CA GLY A 300 14.68 33.87 -17.07
C GLY A 300 15.90 34.46 -17.76
N ASN A 301 16.07 34.14 -19.05
CA ASN A 301 17.32 34.34 -19.76
C ASN A 301 17.54 35.79 -20.24
N SER A 302 18.75 36.30 -19.95
CA SER A 302 19.49 37.36 -20.65
C SER A 302 19.30 38.86 -20.30
N SER A 303 20.39 39.61 -20.57
CA SER A 303 20.66 41.04 -20.31
C SER A 303 20.82 41.43 -18.82
N SER A 304 21.85 42.17 -18.38
CA SER A 304 23.13 42.61 -18.96
C SER A 304 24.13 42.90 -17.79
N SER A 305 25.43 43.21 -17.91
CA SER A 305 26.24 43.69 -19.03
C SER A 305 27.76 43.40 -18.85
N SER A 306 28.45 43.35 -19.99
CA SER A 306 29.87 43.63 -20.27
C SER A 306 30.92 43.80 -19.14
N ALA A 307 31.92 42.91 -19.14
CA ALA A 307 33.33 43.28 -18.97
C ALA A 307 34.21 42.27 -19.74
N ALA A 308 35.24 42.73 -20.46
CA ALA A 308 36.10 41.88 -21.29
C ALA A 308 37.59 42.17 -21.04
N SER A 309 38.41 41.13 -20.99
CA SER A 309 39.87 41.24 -21.04
C SER A 309 40.50 40.01 -21.70
N THR A 310 41.15 40.25 -22.84
CA THR A 310 41.87 39.25 -23.62
C THR A 310 43.27 38.99 -23.08
N ALA A 311 43.69 37.73 -23.01
CA ALA A 311 45.08 37.33 -23.16
C ALA A 311 45.16 35.92 -23.76
N ALA A 312 46.01 35.73 -24.76
CA ALA A 312 46.37 34.42 -25.29
C ALA A 312 47.77 34.03 -24.82
N THR A 313 48.09 32.73 -24.80
CA THR A 313 49.36 32.18 -25.32
C THR A 313 49.25 30.65 -25.41
N SER A 314 49.89 30.09 -26.44
CA SER A 314 49.93 28.66 -26.77
C SER A 314 51.00 27.89 -25.99
N THR A 315 50.76 26.58 -25.77
CA THR A 315 51.77 25.54 -26.07
C THR A 315 51.10 24.29 -26.63
N LEU A 316 51.82 23.55 -27.47
CA LEU A 316 51.37 22.35 -28.18
C LEU A 316 52.45 21.28 -28.06
N SER A 317 52.10 20.06 -27.62
CA SER A 317 52.91 18.87 -27.89
C SER A 317 52.09 17.58 -27.78
N SER A 318 52.34 16.67 -28.71
CA SER A 318 51.78 15.32 -28.85
C SER A 318 52.76 14.49 -29.71
N PRO A 319 52.45 13.26 -30.15
CA PRO A 319 52.36 12.05 -29.33
C PRO A 319 53.30 10.93 -29.85
N THR A 320 53.52 9.85 -29.08
CA THR A 320 53.96 8.56 -29.67
C THR A 320 53.65 7.33 -28.81
N SER A 321 53.32 6.24 -29.50
CA SER A 321 53.50 4.82 -29.12
C SER A 321 54.49 4.19 -30.14
N PRO A 322 54.98 2.92 -30.06
CA PRO A 322 54.25 1.68 -29.75
C PRO A 322 55.03 0.64 -28.89
N SER A 323 54.52 -0.61 -28.87
CA SER A 323 55.09 -1.86 -28.31
C SER A 323 55.88 -2.64 -29.41
N PRO A 324 56.31 -3.94 -29.28
CA PRO A 324 56.17 -4.95 -28.21
C PRO A 324 57.43 -5.83 -27.93
N SER A 325 57.34 -6.84 -27.03
CA SER A 325 57.80 -8.26 -27.24
C SER A 325 58.26 -9.03 -25.97
N SER A 326 57.92 -10.33 -25.96
CA SER A 326 58.20 -11.45 -25.04
C SER A 326 59.63 -11.70 -24.51
N LEU A 327 59.76 -12.41 -23.37
CA LEU A 327 60.38 -13.76 -23.26
C LEU A 327 60.24 -14.43 -21.87
N LEU A 328 60.43 -15.76 -21.80
CA LEU A 328 60.49 -16.63 -20.60
C LEU A 328 61.88 -17.31 -20.55
N PRO A 329 62.35 -17.91 -19.42
CA PRO A 329 62.19 -19.38 -19.29
C PRO A 329 62.21 -20.03 -17.86
N SER A 330 61.44 -21.12 -17.73
CA SER A 330 61.76 -22.40 -17.04
C SER A 330 62.05 -22.52 -15.53
N GLY A 331 61.42 -23.52 -14.88
CA GLY A 331 61.77 -23.97 -13.51
C GLY A 331 60.80 -24.99 -12.86
N LYS A 332 60.90 -26.27 -13.27
CA LYS A 332 60.63 -27.58 -12.58
C LYS A 332 60.11 -27.57 -11.11
N GLU A 333 59.33 -28.54 -10.58
CA GLU A 333 58.65 -29.81 -10.99
C GLU A 333 57.75 -30.25 -9.79
N GLU A 334 56.97 -31.34 -9.68
CA GLU A 334 56.72 -32.60 -10.41
C GLU A 334 55.31 -33.15 -10.01
N ALA A 335 54.85 -34.24 -10.65
CA ALA A 335 53.95 -35.30 -10.16
C ALA A 335 52.43 -35.01 -9.97
N ALA A 336 51.50 -35.92 -10.34
CA ALA A 336 51.58 -37.12 -11.18
C ALA A 336 50.17 -37.62 -11.58
N LYS A 337 50.11 -38.48 -12.63
CA LYS A 337 48.97 -39.34 -13.08
C LYS A 337 47.76 -38.63 -13.74
N SER A 338 47.03 -39.24 -14.68
CA SER A 338 47.32 -40.41 -15.57
C SER A 338 46.22 -40.60 -16.65
N VAL A 339 46.61 -40.59 -17.94
CA VAL A 339 46.11 -41.47 -19.02
C VAL A 339 44.61 -41.46 -19.41
N LEU A 340 44.35 -40.88 -20.60
CA LEU A 340 43.41 -41.34 -21.68
C LEU A 340 41.87 -41.37 -21.43
N THR A 341 41.00 -41.22 -22.44
CA THR A 341 41.17 -41.07 -23.90
C THR A 341 40.16 -40.07 -24.48
N GLU A 342 40.47 -39.47 -25.64
CA GLU A 342 39.52 -38.77 -26.50
C GLU A 342 38.35 -39.65 -26.98
N VAL A 343 37.18 -39.04 -27.16
CA VAL A 343 36.28 -39.34 -28.27
C VAL A 343 35.83 -38.01 -28.89
N ALA A 344 35.85 -37.93 -30.23
CA ALA A 344 35.51 -36.74 -31.01
C ALA A 344 34.07 -36.23 -30.70
N ALA A 345 33.74 -34.94 -30.66
CA ALA A 345 34.11 -33.83 -31.55
C ALA A 345 33.51 -33.97 -32.97
N PHE A 346 32.25 -33.55 -33.16
CA PHE A 346 31.65 -33.42 -34.49
C PHE A 346 30.85 -32.11 -34.65
N ASN A 347 31.29 -31.32 -35.64
CA ASN A 347 30.61 -30.23 -36.35
C ASN A 347 30.08 -28.97 -35.62
N ARG A 348 30.95 -27.96 -35.68
CA ARG A 348 30.70 -26.51 -35.87
C ARG A 348 29.32 -26.11 -36.44
N ALA A 349 28.72 -25.13 -35.75
CA ALA A 349 28.36 -23.77 -36.20
C ALA A 349 27.70 -23.51 -37.57
N ILE A 350 26.55 -22.82 -37.53
CA ILE A 350 26.15 -21.72 -38.44
C ILE A 350 25.63 -20.54 -37.58
N ASP A 351 25.75 -19.33 -38.13
CA ASP A 351 25.74 -17.98 -37.58
C ASP A 351 24.52 -17.47 -36.76
N SER A 352 24.76 -16.32 -36.11
CA SER A 352 23.80 -15.35 -35.54
C SER A 352 23.89 -14.02 -36.33
N PRO A 353 23.08 -12.95 -36.08
CA PRO A 353 21.95 -12.80 -35.15
C PRO A 353 20.68 -12.19 -35.80
N ALA A 354 19.55 -12.21 -35.08
CA ALA A 354 18.45 -11.26 -35.29
C ALA A 354 17.71 -11.01 -33.96
N ALA A 355 17.93 -9.85 -33.34
CA ALA A 355 17.31 -9.48 -32.06
C ALA A 355 16.26 -8.38 -32.26
N ILE A 356 14.99 -8.72 -32.07
CA ILE A 356 13.90 -7.75 -31.83
C ILE A 356 13.11 -8.23 -30.62
N GLY A 357 13.51 -7.76 -29.44
CA GLY A 357 12.80 -7.98 -28.18
C GLY A 357 12.55 -6.63 -27.52
N THR A 358 11.32 -6.13 -27.60
CA THR A 358 10.88 -4.94 -26.87
C THR A 358 10.67 -5.30 -25.39
N PRO A 359 11.40 -4.68 -24.43
CA PRO A 359 11.13 -4.87 -23.01
C PRO A 359 9.97 -3.96 -22.57
N CYS A 360 9.05 -4.55 -21.79
CA CYS A 360 7.98 -3.86 -21.04
C CYS A 360 8.27 -3.92 -19.54
#